data_AF-A0A967D2C5-F1
#
_entry.id   AF-A0A967D2C5-F1
#
_cell.length_a   1.000
_cell.length_b   1.000
_cell.length_c   1.000
_cell.angle_alpha   90.00
_cell.angle_beta   90.00
_cell.angle_gamma   90.00
#
_symmetry.space_group_name_H-M   'P 1'
#
loop_
_entity.id
_entity.type
_entity.pdbx_description
1 polymer ?
#
loop_
_entity_poly.entity_id
_entity_poly.type
_entity_poly.pdbx_seq_one_letter_code
_entity_poly.pdbx_strand_id
1 'polypeptide(L)'
;MQRTLRVCVLAAVTGVLLMASHAAAEVRVVATTTVVADLVRQVGGERVTVESLMGDGVDPHSYRATPRDADRLLRADLIVANGLHLEGKLAQLLE
;
A
#
# COMPACT_ATOMS: atom_id res chain seq x y z
N MET A 1 49.27 -11.48 -7.36
CA MET A 1 48.35 -10.35 -7.57
C MET A 1 47.16 -10.62 -8.51
N GLN A 2 47.18 -11.65 -9.38
CA GLN A 2 46.06 -11.91 -10.31
C GLN A 2 44.94 -12.81 -9.73
N ARG A 3 45.21 -13.57 -8.65
CA ARG A 3 44.23 -14.42 -7.97
C ARG A 3 43.26 -13.61 -7.09
N THR A 4 43.73 -12.54 -6.46
CA THR A 4 42.92 -11.60 -5.68
C THR A 4 41.96 -10.81 -6.57
N LEU A 5 42.39 -10.45 -7.79
CA LEU A 5 41.55 -9.72 -8.75
C LEU A 5 40.31 -10.51 -9.17
N ARG A 6 40.44 -11.84 -9.33
CA ARG A 6 39.33 -12.72 -9.75
C ARG A 6 38.24 -12.88 -8.67
N VAL A 7 38.63 -12.86 -7.39
CA VAL A 7 37.68 -12.96 -6.27
C VAL A 7 36.88 -11.67 -6.10
N CYS A 8 37.52 -10.51 -6.29
CA CYS A 8 36.82 -9.22 -6.25
C CYS A 8 35.81 -9.03 -7.39
N VAL A 9 36.13 -9.50 -8.61
CA VAL A 9 35.20 -9.41 -9.75
C VAL A 9 33.98 -10.32 -9.56
N LEU A 10 34.17 -11.52 -9.00
CA LEU A 10 33.06 -12.45 -8.75
C LEU A 10 32.11 -11.94 -7.64
N ALA A 11 32.65 -11.32 -6.58
CA ALA A 11 31.86 -10.71 -5.51
C ALA A 11 31.08 -9.46 -5.97
N ALA A 12 31.62 -8.70 -6.92
CA ALA A 12 30.95 -7.53 -7.49
C ALA A 12 29.75 -7.92 -8.38
N VAL A 13 29.88 -9.02 -9.15
CA VAL A 13 28.80 -9.49 -10.04
C VAL A 13 27.60 -10.04 -9.25
N THR A 14 27.82 -10.74 -8.13
CA THR A 14 26.74 -11.17 -7.24
C THR A 14 26.04 -10.02 -6.53
N GLY A 15 26.77 -8.95 -6.16
CA GLY A 15 26.18 -7.75 -5.55
C GLY A 15 25.26 -6.96 -6.50
N VAL A 16 25.61 -6.89 -7.79
CA VAL A 16 24.81 -6.18 -8.81
C VAL A 16 23.51 -6.93 -9.16
N LEU A 17 23.49 -8.27 -9.11
CA LEU A 17 22.25 -9.03 -9.34
C LEU A 17 21.22 -8.89 -8.21
N LEU A 18 21.64 -8.62 -6.97
CA LEU A 18 20.71 -8.37 -5.85
C LEU A 18 20.02 -6.99 -5.92
N MET A 19 20.57 -6.05 -6.71
CA MET A 19 20.04 -4.68 -6.86
C MET A 19 19.03 -4.54 -7.98
N ALA A 20 18.81 -5.60 -8.77
CA ALA A 20 17.73 -5.66 -9.75
C ALA A 20 16.38 -6.01 -9.09
N SER A 21 16.07 -5.34 -7.98
CA SER A 21 14.70 -5.29 -7.45
C SER A 21 13.84 -4.63 -8.53
N HIS A 22 12.92 -5.39 -9.11
CA HIS A 22 11.93 -4.85 -10.04
C HIS A 22 11.17 -3.72 -9.34
N ALA A 23 11.43 -2.47 -9.73
CA ALA A 23 10.58 -1.34 -9.40
C ALA A 23 9.26 -1.48 -10.17
N ALA A 24 8.42 -2.43 -9.75
CA ALA A 24 7.03 -2.46 -10.14
C ALA A 24 6.36 -1.21 -9.56
N ALA A 25 5.51 -0.54 -10.34
CA ALA A 25 4.76 0.60 -9.85
C ALA A 25 3.96 0.17 -8.60
N GLU A 26 4.16 0.88 -7.49
CA GLU A 26 3.45 0.59 -6.24
C GLU A 26 1.94 0.76 -6.45
N VAL A 27 1.16 -0.23 -6.02
CA VAL A 27 -0.30 -0.17 -6.08
C VAL A 27 -0.78 0.84 -5.05
N ARG A 28 -1.53 1.86 -5.47
CA ARG A 28 -2.09 2.86 -4.57
C ARG A 28 -3.38 2.32 -3.96
N VAL A 29 -3.33 2.02 -2.67
CA VAL A 29 -4.46 1.45 -1.92
C VAL A 29 -5.06 2.50 -1.00
N VAL A 30 -6.38 2.66 -1.06
CA VAL A 30 -7.14 3.40 -0.05
C VAL A 30 -7.88 2.40 0.83
N ALA A 31 -7.54 2.37 2.11
CA ALA A 31 -8.24 1.57 3.12
C ALA A 31 -9.25 2.44 3.88
N THR A 32 -10.41 1.89 4.24
CA THR A 32 -11.46 2.68 4.91
C THR A 32 -11.07 3.07 6.34
N THR A 33 -10.45 2.16 7.09
CA THR A 33 -10.05 2.35 8.49
C THR A 33 -8.54 2.14 8.69
N THR A 34 -8.00 2.67 9.77
CA THR A 34 -6.57 2.52 10.10
C THR A 34 -6.19 1.06 10.37
N VAL A 35 -7.10 0.27 10.92
CA VAL A 35 -6.91 -1.18 11.15
C VAL A 35 -6.75 -1.92 9.83
N VAL A 36 -7.63 -1.65 8.85
CA VAL A 36 -7.53 -2.26 7.52
C VAL A 36 -6.28 -1.74 6.80
N ALA A 37 -5.95 -0.46 6.94
CA ALA A 37 -4.74 0.12 6.35
C ALA A 37 -3.47 -0.59 6.86
N ASP A 38 -3.39 -0.87 8.16
CA ASP A 38 -2.27 -1.59 8.76
C ASP A 38 -2.15 -3.01 8.22
N LEU A 39 -3.26 -3.75 8.15
CA LEU A 39 -3.30 -5.09 7.56
C LEU A 39 -2.78 -5.08 6.11
N VAL A 40 -3.26 -4.13 5.29
CA VAL A 40 -2.83 -3.99 3.90
C VAL A 40 -1.34 -3.71 3.81
N ARG A 41 -0.77 -2.86 4.67
CA ARG A 41 0.68 -2.60 4.70
C ARG A 41 1.49 -3.84 5.05
N GLN A 42 1.05 -4.61 6.05
CA GLN A 42 1.72 -5.85 6.44
C GLN A 42 1.72 -6.89 5.31
N VAL A 43 0.61 -7.02 4.58
CA VAL A 43 0.48 -7.98 3.46
C VAL A 43 1.19 -7.51 2.20
N GLY A 44 1.01 -6.24 1.83
CA GLY A 44 1.54 -5.67 0.60
C GLY A 44 3.04 -5.36 0.65
N GLY A 45 3.55 -4.98 1.82
CA GLY A 45 4.94 -4.56 2.00
C GLY A 45 5.30 -3.36 1.10
N GLU A 46 6.50 -3.39 0.52
CA GLU A 46 7.01 -2.34 -0.38
C GLU A 46 6.30 -2.28 -1.74
N ARG A 47 5.31 -3.14 -2.00
CA ARG A 47 4.57 -3.17 -3.28
C ARG A 47 3.33 -2.28 -3.29
N VAL A 48 2.98 -1.69 -2.14
CA VAL A 48 1.76 -0.90 -1.97
C VAL A 48 2.06 0.42 -1.29
N THR A 49 1.43 1.49 -1.79
CA THR A 49 1.31 2.75 -1.05
C THR A 49 -0.08 2.80 -0.44
N VAL A 50 -0.21 2.85 0.89
CA VAL A 50 -1.52 2.75 1.58
C VAL A 50 -1.88 4.05 2.28
N GLU A 51 -3.02 4.64 1.92
CA GLU A 51 -3.67 5.74 2.64
C GLU A 51 -4.91 5.21 3.40
N SER A 52 -5.15 5.71 4.63
CA SER A 52 -6.40 5.44 5.36
C SER A 52 -7.35 6.61 5.16
N LEU A 53 -8.60 6.32 4.79
CA LEU A 53 -9.63 7.34 4.59
C LEU A 53 -10.02 7.99 5.93
N MET A 54 -10.12 7.17 6.98
CA MET A 54 -10.41 7.60 8.34
C MET A 54 -9.13 7.64 9.17
N GLY A 55 -8.95 8.72 9.93
CA GLY A 55 -7.88 8.84 10.92
C GLY A 55 -8.23 8.18 12.25
N ASP A 56 -7.32 8.26 13.21
CA ASP A 56 -7.53 7.70 14.55
C ASP A 56 -8.73 8.33 15.26
N GLY A 57 -9.53 7.50 15.94
CA GLY A 57 -10.70 7.93 16.69
C GLY A 57 -11.92 8.34 15.85
N VAL A 58 -11.85 8.22 14.52
CA VAL A 58 -13.00 8.44 13.63
C VAL A 58 -13.91 7.23 13.66
N ASP A 59 -15.20 7.45 13.92
CA ASP A 59 -16.23 6.39 13.90
C ASP A 59 -16.63 6.03 12.45
N PRO A 60 -16.46 4.76 12.02
CA PRO A 60 -16.77 4.35 10.66
C PRO A 60 -18.27 4.31 10.36
N HIS A 61 -19.12 4.13 11.38
CA HIS A 61 -20.57 4.01 11.16
C HIS A 61 -21.22 5.34 10.77
N SER A 62 -20.69 6.45 11.29
CA SER A 62 -21.20 7.80 11.05
C SER A 62 -20.40 8.61 10.02
N TYR A 63 -19.28 8.07 9.53
CA TYR A 63 -18.41 8.75 8.57
C TYR A 63 -19.15 9.15 7.29
N ARG A 64 -18.84 10.34 6.79
CA ARG A 64 -19.31 10.84 5.49
C ARG A 64 -18.12 11.29 4.67
N ALA A 65 -17.97 10.70 3.48
CA ALA A 65 -16.94 11.10 2.54
C ALA A 65 -17.10 12.57 2.14
N THR A 66 -15.99 13.30 2.20
CA THR A 66 -15.91 14.63 1.58
C THR A 66 -15.64 14.51 0.07
N PRO A 67 -15.80 15.58 -0.71
CA PRO A 67 -15.38 15.57 -2.12
C PRO A 67 -13.91 15.20 -2.32
N ARG A 68 -13.03 15.54 -1.37
CA ARG A 68 -11.62 15.16 -1.39
C ARG A 68 -11.44 13.64 -1.20
N ASP A 69 -12.25 13.04 -0.34
CA ASP A 69 -12.24 11.60 -0.11
C ASP A 69 -12.74 10.84 -1.35
N ALA A 70 -13.76 11.37 -2.04
CA ALA A 70 -14.20 10.82 -3.31
C ALA A 70 -13.08 10.87 -4.39
N ASP A 71 -12.34 11.98 -4.50
CA ASP A 71 -11.20 12.07 -5.43
C ASP A 71 -10.09 11.06 -5.09
N ARG A 72 -9.80 10.86 -3.80
CA ARG A 72 -8.84 9.83 -3.34
C ARG A 72 -9.28 8.42 -3.75
N LEU A 73 -10.56 8.09 -3.52
CA LEU A 73 -11.13 6.79 -3.87
C LEU A 73 -11.11 6.56 -5.39
N LEU A 74 -11.45 7.58 -6.19
CA LEU A 74 -11.41 7.51 -7.67
C LEU A 74 -10.00 7.33 -8.23
N ARG A 75 -8.98 7.84 -7.52
CA ARG A 75 -7.57 7.70 -7.93
C ARG A 75 -6.94 6.42 -7.43
N ALA A 76 -7.54 5.71 -6.49
CA ALA A 76 -6.98 4.48 -5.94
C ALA A 76 -6.96 3.38 -7.02
N ASP A 77 -5.91 2.57 -7.01
CA ASP A 77 -5.85 1.37 -7.85
C ASP A 77 -6.61 0.21 -7.17
N LEU A 78 -6.76 0.27 -5.85
CA LEU A 78 -7.55 -0.66 -5.02
C LEU A 78 -8.15 0.07 -3.82
N ILE A 79 -9.41 -0.23 -3.51
CA ILE A 79 -10.06 0.20 -2.26
C ILE A 79 -10.28 -1.03 -1.39
N VAL A 80 -9.92 -0.95 -0.11
CA VAL A 80 -10.11 -2.04 0.87
C VAL A 80 -10.99 -1.56 2.01
N ALA A 81 -12.18 -2.14 2.10
CA ALA A 81 -13.14 -1.91 3.18
C ALA A 81 -13.21 -3.12 4.10
N ASN A 82 -13.67 -2.92 5.34
CA ASN A 82 -13.97 -4.02 6.24
C ASN A 82 -15.23 -4.78 5.80
N GLY A 83 -16.24 -4.05 5.33
CA GLY A 83 -17.55 -4.61 5.00
C GLY A 83 -18.35 -4.96 6.26
N LEU A 84 -19.29 -5.90 6.12
CA LEU A 84 -20.22 -6.28 7.20
C LEU A 84 -20.96 -5.08 7.84
N HIS A 85 -21.31 -4.09 7.01
CA HIS A 85 -21.98 -2.84 7.40
C HIS A 85 -21.17 -1.90 8.32
N LEU A 86 -19.85 -2.10 8.46
CA LEU A 86 -19.02 -1.23 9.30
C LEU A 86 -19.00 0.22 8.79
N GLU A 87 -18.84 0.41 7.48
CA GLU A 87 -18.73 1.71 6.82
C GLU A 87 -20.03 2.52 6.75
N GLY A 88 -21.15 1.99 7.25
CA GLY A 88 -22.42 2.71 7.36
C GLY A 88 -22.82 3.42 6.07
N LYS A 89 -22.75 4.76 6.07
CA LYS A 89 -23.11 5.61 4.91
C LYS A 89 -22.10 5.54 3.77
N LEU A 90 -20.82 5.31 4.08
CA LEU A 90 -19.77 5.19 3.07
C LEU A 90 -19.95 3.92 2.22
N ALA A 91 -20.60 2.88 2.75
CA ALA A 91 -20.84 1.64 2.00
C ALA A 91 -21.56 1.88 0.65
N GLN A 92 -22.55 2.78 0.63
CA GLN A 92 -23.31 3.14 -0.58
C GLN A 92 -22.46 3.82 -1.66
N LEU A 93 -21.32 4.40 -1.30
CA LEU A 93 -20.39 5.03 -2.24
C LEU A 93 -19.40 4.00 -2.83
N LEU A 94 -19.18 2.88 -2.13
CA LEU A 94 -18.22 1.84 -2.51
C LEU A 94 -18.86 0.73 -3.36
N GLU A 95 -20.19 0.64 -3.38
CA GLU A 95 -20.99 -0.32 -4.17
C GLU A 95 -21.49 0.31 -5.48
#